data_AF-A0A7S0WEE9-F1
#
_entry.id   AF-A0A7S0WEE9-F1
#
_cell.length_a   1.000
_cell.length_b   1.000
_cell.length_c   1.000
_cell.angle_alpha   90.00
_cell.angle_beta   90.00
_cell.angle_gamma   90.00
#
_symmetry.space_group_name_H-M   'P 1'
#
loop_
_entity.id
_entity.type
_entity.pdbx_description
1 polymer ?
#
loop_
_entity_poly.entity_id
_entity_poly.type
_entity_poly.pdbx_seq_one_letter_code
_entity_poly.pdbx_strand_id
1 'polypeptide(L)'
;KDAVRFTLEKLAQLQSGDEGTTGMQLLSRLLQQGWLKGDETTDRFLLAAFEVATDTSISLSTSDPSNTNAPLDALSKLLSLLLRSFDEWRRSTAMTKETFVTRSIGALVKVVHNHHAERKTSFNQRPYHRLFVKMLTDLRETV
;
A
#
# COMPACT_ATOMS: atom_id res chain seq x y z
N LYS A 1 -8.65 -9.67 3.83
CA LYS A 1 -8.20 -8.39 4.42
C LYS A 1 -7.15 -8.61 5.52
N ASP A 2 -7.28 -9.64 6.35
CA ASP A 2 -6.34 -9.88 7.47
C ASP A 2 -4.89 -10.16 7.05
N ALA A 3 -4.67 -10.91 5.96
CA ALA A 3 -3.32 -11.12 5.41
C ALA A 3 -2.65 -9.81 4.96
N VAL A 4 -3.43 -8.87 4.42
CA VAL A 4 -2.94 -7.55 3.97
C VAL A 4 -2.65 -6.66 5.19
N ARG A 5 -3.53 -6.68 6.19
CA ARG A 5 -3.31 -5.99 7.47
C ARG A 5 -2.04 -6.46 8.17
N PHE A 6 -1.88 -7.77 8.34
CA PHE A 6 -0.67 -8.35 8.92
C PHE A 6 0.60 -7.95 8.15
N THR A 7 0.52 -7.91 6.82
CA THR A 7 1.64 -7.46 5.97
C THR A 7 1.99 -6.00 6.24
N LEU A 8 1.01 -5.10 6.29
CA LEU A 8 1.21 -3.68 6.55
C LEU A 8 1.70 -3.40 7.98
N GLU A 9 1.20 -4.12 8.98
CA GLU A 9 1.65 -4.02 10.36
C GLU A 9 3.12 -4.43 10.50
N LYS A 10 3.50 -5.55 9.85
CA LYS A 10 4.90 -5.99 9.85
C LYS A 10 5.83 -4.97 9.18
N LEU A 11 5.37 -4.29 8.13
CA LEU A 11 6.12 -3.21 7.47
C LEU A 11 6.21 -1.94 8.32
N ALA A 12 5.15 -1.57 9.02
CA ALA A 12 5.11 -0.40 9.89
C ALA A 12 6.08 -0.54 11.08
N GLN A 13 6.35 -1.77 11.51
CA GLN A 13 7.30 -2.10 12.58
C GLN A 13 8.77 -2.13 12.12
N LEU A 14 9.06 -1.94 10.82
CA LEU A 14 10.43 -1.96 10.31
C LEU A 14 11.21 -0.72 10.73
N GLN A 15 12.28 -0.94 11.49
CA GLN A 15 13.38 0.02 11.67
C GLN A 15 14.36 -0.08 10.50
N SER A 16 15.05 1.03 10.20
CA SER A 16 15.88 1.24 8.99
C SER A 16 17.04 0.26 8.76
N GLY A 17 17.34 -0.65 9.71
CA GLY A 17 18.46 -1.59 9.61
C GLY A 17 18.13 -2.96 8.99
N ASP A 18 16.86 -3.38 8.93
CA ASP A 18 16.44 -4.73 8.47
C ASP A 18 15.50 -4.70 7.24
N GLU A 19 15.43 -3.55 6.56
CA GLU A 19 14.47 -3.31 5.48
C GLU A 19 14.69 -4.22 4.26
N GLY A 20 15.94 -4.59 3.95
CA GLY A 20 16.26 -5.43 2.79
C GLY A 20 15.79 -6.87 2.93
N THR A 21 16.22 -7.57 4.00
CA THR A 21 15.90 -8.98 4.22
C THR A 21 14.41 -9.17 4.50
N THR A 22 13.83 -8.34 5.38
CA THR A 22 12.41 -8.46 5.71
C THR A 22 11.50 -8.02 4.55
N GLY A 23 11.91 -7.04 3.75
CA GLY A 23 11.22 -6.67 2.51
C GLY A 23 11.12 -7.85 1.54
N MET A 24 12.23 -8.55 1.29
CA MET A 24 12.24 -9.73 0.41
C MET A 24 11.40 -10.89 0.95
N GLN A 25 11.40 -11.10 2.27
CA GLN A 25 10.51 -12.10 2.89
C GLN A 25 9.02 -11.74 2.69
N LEU A 26 8.67 -10.46 2.77
CA LEU A 26 7.30 -9.99 2.54
C LEU A 26 6.90 -10.17 1.08
N LEU A 27 7.78 -9.82 0.13
CA LEU A 27 7.56 -10.08 -1.29
C LEU A 27 7.31 -11.57 -1.55
N SER A 28 8.15 -12.44 -0.99
CA SER A 28 7.98 -13.89 -1.11
C SER A 28 6.63 -14.35 -0.57
N ARG A 29 6.16 -13.81 0.57
CA ARG A 29 4.84 -14.14 1.13
C ARG A 29 3.71 -13.70 0.21
N LEU A 30 3.76 -12.48 -0.33
CA LEU A 30 2.74 -11.97 -1.25
C LEU A 30 2.67 -12.81 -2.54
N LEU A 31 3.82 -13.29 -3.04
CA LEU A 31 3.88 -14.20 -4.18
C LEU A 31 3.30 -15.58 -3.85
N GLN A 32 3.69 -16.17 -2.72
CA GLN A 32 3.17 -17.47 -2.28
C GLN A 32 1.65 -17.45 -2.04
N GLN A 33 1.13 -16.33 -1.53
CA GLN A 33 -0.31 -16.12 -1.36
C GLN A 33 -1.04 -15.80 -2.67
N GLY A 34 -0.31 -15.57 -3.77
CA GLY A 34 -0.87 -15.32 -5.08
C GLY A 34 -1.49 -13.93 -5.25
N TRP A 35 -1.07 -12.93 -4.47
CA TRP A 35 -1.57 -11.55 -4.59
C TRP A 35 -0.97 -10.79 -5.78
N LEU A 36 0.25 -11.16 -6.21
CA LEU A 36 1.02 -10.45 -7.23
C LEU A 36 1.00 -11.17 -8.59
N LYS A 37 -0.20 -11.38 -9.14
CA LYS A 37 -0.42 -12.07 -10.43
C LYS A 37 -0.58 -11.14 -11.64
N GLY A 38 -0.76 -9.84 -11.42
CA GLY A 38 -1.00 -8.85 -12.48
C GLY A 38 -2.42 -8.88 -13.08
N ASP A 39 -3.30 -9.71 -12.52
CA ASP A 39 -4.73 -9.80 -12.85
C ASP A 39 -5.58 -9.07 -11.80
N GLU A 40 -6.90 -9.33 -11.78
CA GLU A 40 -7.85 -8.75 -10.82
C GLU A 40 -7.48 -9.07 -9.35
N THR A 41 -6.71 -10.12 -9.08
CA THR A 41 -6.23 -10.44 -7.73
C THR A 41 -5.27 -9.37 -7.22
N THR A 42 -4.43 -8.83 -8.10
CA THR A 42 -3.53 -7.71 -7.75
C THR A 42 -4.32 -6.43 -7.51
N ASP A 43 -5.38 -6.19 -8.28
CA ASP A 43 -6.24 -5.02 -8.08
C ASP A 43 -6.99 -5.10 -6.74
N ARG A 44 -7.50 -6.28 -6.37
CA ARG A 44 -8.12 -6.53 -5.05
C ARG A 44 -7.13 -6.36 -3.91
N PHE A 45 -5.89 -6.80 -4.09
CA PHE A 45 -4.82 -6.59 -3.10
C PHE A 45 -4.57 -5.09 -2.88
N LEU A 46 -4.37 -4.33 -3.96
CA LEU A 46 -4.11 -2.88 -3.88
C LEU A 46 -5.26 -2.17 -3.15
N LEU A 47 -6.51 -2.42 -3.56
CA LEU A 47 -7.68 -1.83 -2.90
C LEU A 47 -7.72 -2.15 -1.40
N ALA A 48 -7.55 -3.42 -1.02
CA ALA A 48 -7.53 -3.82 0.37
C ALA A 48 -6.39 -3.16 1.16
N ALA A 49 -5.23 -2.98 0.55
CA ALA A 49 -4.08 -2.36 1.21
C ALA A 49 -4.34 -0.86 1.48
N PHE A 50 -4.90 -0.15 0.51
CA PHE A 50 -5.30 1.25 0.66
C PHE A 50 -6.40 1.44 1.72
N GLU A 51 -7.45 0.59 1.70
CA GLU A 51 -8.51 0.60 2.71
C GLU A 51 -7.92 0.40 4.11
N VAL A 52 -7.14 -0.68 4.30
CA VAL A 52 -6.56 -1.01 5.60
C VAL A 52 -5.64 0.10 6.11
N ALA A 53 -4.75 0.64 5.28
CA ALA A 53 -3.83 1.69 5.71
C ALA A 53 -4.58 2.95 6.15
N THR A 54 -5.60 3.35 5.40
CA THR A 54 -6.37 4.58 5.69
C THR A 54 -7.29 4.41 6.89
N ASP A 55 -7.97 3.27 7.03
CA ASP A 55 -8.81 2.98 8.19
C ASP A 55 -7.99 2.85 9.47
N THR A 56 -6.83 2.19 9.42
CA THR A 56 -5.92 2.10 10.56
C THR A 56 -5.38 3.49 10.94
N SER A 57 -5.01 4.33 9.96
CA SER A 57 -4.58 5.70 10.21
C SER A 57 -5.67 6.52 10.92
N ILE A 58 -6.92 6.44 10.43
CA ILE A 58 -8.06 7.14 11.04
C ILE A 58 -8.31 6.63 12.46
N SER A 59 -8.25 5.32 12.69
CA SER A 59 -8.40 4.73 14.02
C SER A 59 -7.31 5.25 14.97
N LEU A 60 -6.05 5.23 14.55
CA LEU A 60 -4.91 5.74 15.33
C LEU A 60 -5.03 7.23 15.64
N SER A 61 -5.65 8.04 14.78
CA SER A 61 -5.86 9.46 15.06
C SER A 61 -6.68 9.71 16.34
N THR A 62 -7.42 8.71 16.82
CA THR A 62 -8.16 8.76 18.08
C THR A 62 -7.45 8.06 19.24
N SER A 63 -6.75 6.95 18.99
CA SER A 63 -6.16 6.11 20.04
C SER A 63 -4.67 6.39 20.30
N ASP A 64 -3.90 6.71 19.26
CA ASP A 64 -2.48 7.05 19.34
C ASP A 64 -2.10 8.04 18.21
N PRO A 65 -2.34 9.34 18.41
CA PRO A 65 -2.13 10.36 17.39
C PRO A 65 -0.69 10.42 16.86
N SER A 66 0.29 10.02 17.68
CA SER A 66 1.72 10.05 17.34
C SER A 66 2.07 9.10 16.19
N ASN A 67 1.30 8.02 16.03
CA ASN A 67 1.54 6.97 15.04
C ASN A 67 0.55 6.97 13.87
N THR A 68 -0.30 8.01 13.76
CA THR A 68 -1.32 8.14 12.70
C THR A 68 -0.80 7.91 11.28
N ASN A 69 0.45 8.30 11.00
CA ASN A 69 1.05 8.20 9.66
C ASN A 69 1.76 6.86 9.39
N ALA A 70 2.09 6.08 10.44
CA ALA A 70 2.83 4.83 10.30
C ALA A 70 2.23 3.84 9.28
N PRO A 71 0.91 3.55 9.28
CA PRO A 71 0.33 2.63 8.30
C PRO A 71 0.37 3.18 6.86
N LEU A 72 0.32 4.51 6.68
CA LEU A 72 0.38 5.16 5.37
C LEU A 72 1.80 5.08 4.81
N ASP A 73 2.79 5.39 5.64
CA ASP A 73 4.20 5.32 5.28
C ASP A 73 4.62 3.87 4.99
N ALA A 74 4.12 2.90 5.76
CA ALA A 74 4.34 1.47 5.53
C ALA A 74 3.78 1.00 4.17
N LEU A 75 2.58 1.43 3.80
CA LEU A 75 2.00 1.14 2.49
C LEU A 75 2.84 1.75 1.36
N SER A 76 3.26 3.00 1.49
CA SER A 76 4.11 3.65 0.48
C SER A 76 5.44 2.93 0.29
N LYS A 77 6.08 2.52 1.40
CA LYS A 77 7.30 1.70 1.38
C LYS A 77 7.08 0.36 0.67
N LEU A 78 5.93 -0.30 0.89
CA LEU A 78 5.59 -1.53 0.19
C LEU A 78 5.46 -1.33 -1.32
N LEU A 79 4.74 -0.30 -1.76
CA LEU A 79 4.59 -0.01 -3.18
C LEU A 79 5.95 0.26 -3.84
N SER A 80 6.82 0.98 -3.15
CA SER A 80 8.18 1.27 -3.61
C SER A 80 9.04 0.01 -3.67
N LEU A 81 8.93 -0.89 -2.69
CA LEU A 81 9.58 -2.20 -2.71
C LEU A 81 9.08 -3.06 -3.89
N LEU A 82 7.78 -3.12 -4.12
CA LEU A 82 7.18 -3.86 -5.24
C LEU A 82 7.64 -3.30 -6.59
N LEU A 83 7.85 -1.99 -6.70
CA LEU A 83 8.38 -1.39 -7.93
C LEU A 83 9.87 -1.63 -8.15
N ARG A 84 10.69 -1.53 -7.09
CA ARG A 84 12.12 -1.85 -7.17
C ARG A 84 12.35 -3.31 -7.56
N SER A 85 11.57 -4.21 -6.97
CA SER A 85 11.65 -5.66 -7.21
C SER A 85 10.75 -6.14 -8.38
N PHE A 86 10.19 -5.23 -9.18
CA PHE A 86 9.16 -5.56 -10.17
C PHE A 86 9.57 -6.68 -11.11
N ASP A 87 10.78 -6.60 -11.66
CA ASP A 87 11.27 -7.56 -12.64
C ASP A 87 11.51 -8.96 -12.01
N GLU A 88 11.70 -9.02 -10.69
CA GLU A 88 11.88 -10.27 -9.96
C GLU A 88 10.56 -11.02 -9.76
N TRP A 89 9.44 -10.30 -9.57
CA TRP A 89 8.14 -10.92 -9.28
C TRP A 89 7.18 -10.94 -10.47
N ARG A 90 7.40 -10.13 -11.50
CA ARG A 90 6.56 -10.06 -12.71
C ARG A 90 6.70 -11.28 -13.63
N ARG A 91 7.54 -12.28 -13.31
CA ARG A 91 7.96 -13.37 -14.22
C ARG A 91 6.83 -14.12 -14.96
N SER A 92 5.59 -14.07 -14.48
CA SER A 92 4.41 -14.69 -15.09
C SER A 92 3.33 -13.70 -15.57
N THR A 93 3.57 -12.39 -15.52
CA THR A 93 2.54 -11.36 -15.77
C THR A 93 2.89 -10.45 -16.95
N ALA A 94 1.89 -10.11 -17.76
CA ALA A 94 2.04 -9.12 -18.83
C ALA A 94 2.09 -7.66 -18.31
N MET A 95 1.84 -7.42 -17.02
CA MET A 95 1.73 -6.09 -16.43
C MET A 95 3.05 -5.33 -16.39
N THR A 96 3.12 -4.09 -16.85
CA THR A 96 4.33 -3.23 -16.79
C THR A 96 4.44 -2.46 -15.46
N LYS A 97 5.62 -1.91 -15.15
CA LYS A 97 5.81 -0.99 -14.02
C LYS A 97 4.83 0.19 -14.10
N GLU A 98 4.68 0.78 -15.28
CA GLU A 98 3.71 1.86 -15.55
C GLU A 98 2.26 1.43 -15.28
N THR A 99 1.89 0.22 -15.70
CA THR A 99 0.55 -0.33 -15.44
C THR A 99 0.33 -0.54 -13.95
N PHE A 100 1.34 -1.01 -13.21
CA PHE A 100 1.26 -1.18 -11.76
C PHE A 100 1.12 0.16 -11.02
N VAL A 101 1.87 1.19 -11.42
CA VAL A 101 1.72 2.56 -10.88
C VAL A 101 0.31 3.08 -11.16
N THR A 102 -0.15 2.96 -12.40
CA THR A 102 -1.48 3.40 -12.82
C THR A 102 -2.59 2.70 -12.02
N ARG A 103 -2.48 1.39 -11.83
CA ARG A 103 -3.42 0.60 -11.01
C ARG A 103 -3.37 0.99 -9.54
N SER A 104 -2.20 1.28 -8.99
CA SER A 104 -2.05 1.73 -7.60
C SER A 104 -2.72 3.09 -7.37
N ILE A 105 -2.51 4.05 -8.29
CA ILE A 105 -3.20 5.36 -8.25
C ILE A 105 -4.71 5.16 -8.42
N GLY A 106 -5.14 4.33 -9.38
CA GLY A 106 -6.54 4.02 -9.61
C GLY A 106 -7.22 3.39 -8.38
N ALA A 107 -6.53 2.49 -7.68
CA ALA A 107 -7.01 1.90 -6.44
C ALA A 107 -7.17 2.96 -5.34
N LEU A 108 -6.20 3.85 -5.15
CA LEU A 108 -6.31 4.95 -4.20
C LEU A 108 -7.49 5.87 -4.51
N VAL A 109 -7.66 6.28 -5.77
CA VAL A 109 -8.79 7.11 -6.21
C VAL A 109 -10.13 6.41 -5.94
N LYS A 110 -10.22 5.10 -6.22
CA LYS A 110 -11.42 4.31 -5.95
C LYS A 110 -11.74 4.24 -4.46
N VAL A 111 -10.74 4.04 -3.59
CA VAL A 111 -10.95 4.05 -2.13
C VAL A 111 -11.41 5.43 -1.66
N VAL A 112 -10.80 6.51 -2.15
CA VAL A 112 -11.23 7.89 -1.84
C VAL A 112 -12.68 8.10 -2.24
N HIS A 113 -13.04 7.71 -3.47
CA HIS A 113 -14.40 7.88 -3.98
C HIS A 113 -15.42 7.12 -3.13
N ASN A 114 -15.16 5.84 -2.86
CA ASN A 114 -16.04 4.99 -2.06
C ASN A 114 -16.20 5.54 -0.64
N HIS A 115 -15.10 5.84 0.05
CA HIS A 115 -15.16 6.35 1.41
C HIS A 115 -15.80 7.74 1.49
N HIS A 116 -15.60 8.60 0.48
CA HIS A 116 -16.29 9.88 0.41
C HIS A 116 -17.80 9.69 0.22
N ALA A 117 -18.22 8.78 -0.67
CA ALA A 117 -19.63 8.48 -0.89
C ALA A 117 -20.31 7.90 0.37
N GLU A 118 -19.63 7.01 1.08
CA GLU A 118 -20.11 6.37 2.31
C GLU A 118 -20.17 7.36 3.49
N ARG A 119 -19.11 8.13 3.72
CA ARG A 119 -18.93 8.96 4.92
C ARG A 119 -19.50 10.36 4.76
N LYS A 120 -19.67 10.84 3.53
CA LYS A 120 -20.21 12.17 3.18
C LYS A 120 -19.49 13.27 3.96
N THR A 121 -20.21 14.00 4.82
CA THR A 121 -19.66 15.10 5.63
C THR A 121 -18.66 14.65 6.70
N SER A 122 -18.62 13.37 7.04
CA SER A 122 -17.62 12.80 7.97
C SER A 122 -16.37 12.28 7.27
N PHE A 123 -16.24 12.49 5.96
CA PHE A 123 -15.05 12.10 5.21
C PHE A 123 -13.80 12.88 5.68
N ASN A 124 -12.78 12.16 6.13
CA ASN A 124 -11.49 12.73 6.51
C ASN A 124 -10.49 12.59 5.36
N GLN A 125 -10.18 13.70 4.67
CA GLN A 125 -9.27 13.72 3.53
C GLN A 125 -7.78 13.57 3.88
N ARG A 126 -7.39 13.80 5.15
CA ARG A 126 -5.98 13.85 5.57
C ARG A 126 -5.17 12.58 5.24
N PRO A 127 -5.60 11.36 5.57
CA PRO A 127 -4.82 10.15 5.27
C PRO A 127 -4.64 9.94 3.76
N TYR A 128 -5.65 10.26 2.95
CA TYR A 128 -5.57 10.14 1.49
C TYR A 128 -4.59 11.15 0.88
N HIS A 129 -4.65 12.41 1.31
CA HIS A 129 -3.71 13.44 0.87
C HIS A 129 -2.26 13.06 1.21
N ARG A 130 -2.00 12.64 2.45
CA ARG A 130 -0.68 12.19 2.90
C ARG A 130 -0.17 11.03 2.05
N LEU A 131 -1.03 10.05 1.78
CA LEU A 131 -0.67 8.87 1.01
C LEU A 131 -0.38 9.20 -0.46
N PHE A 132 -1.17 10.08 -1.10
CA PHE A 132 -0.87 10.57 -2.45
C PHE A 132 0.51 11.23 -2.52
N VAL A 133 0.78 12.19 -1.63
CA VAL A 133 2.07 12.91 -1.62
C VAL A 133 3.22 11.96 -1.34
N LYS A 134 3.07 11.08 -0.34
CA LYS A 134 4.12 10.13 0.04
C LYS A 134 4.41 9.13 -1.07
N MET A 135 3.39 8.57 -1.68
CA MET A 135 3.55 7.67 -2.83
C MET A 135 4.22 8.38 -4.00
N LEU A 136 3.78 9.59 -4.40
CA LEU A 136 4.42 10.33 -5.49
C LEU A 136 5.89 10.67 -5.20
N THR A 137 6.20 11.01 -3.94
CA THR A 137 7.58 11.28 -3.52
C THR A 137 8.45 10.03 -3.63
N ASP A 138 7.99 8.91 -3.07
CA ASP A 138 8.76 7.67 -3.06
C ASP A 138 8.88 7.05 -4.47
N LEU A 139 7.85 7.23 -5.32
CA LEU A 139 7.88 6.84 -6.73
C LEU A 139 8.96 7.60 -7.51
N ARG A 140 9.08 8.92 -7.30
CA ARG A 140 10.15 9.74 -7.90
C ARG A 140 11.55 9.25 -7.51
N GLU A 141 11.70 8.70 -6.31
CA GLU A 141 12.98 8.17 -5.82
C GLU A 141 13.24 6.74 -6.30
N THR A 142 12.22 6.04 -6.78
CA THR A 142 12.27 4.63 -7.16
C THR A 142 12.42 4.40 -8.67
N VAL A 143 11.89 5.32 -9.50
CA VAL A 143 11.90 5.28 -10.97
C VAL A 143 13.01 6.18 -11.50
#